data_AF-M1NRP8-F1
#
_entry.id   AF-M1NRP8-F1
#
_cell.length_a   1.000
_cell.length_b   1.000
_cell.length_c   1.000
_cell.angle_alpha   90.00
_cell.angle_beta   90.00
_cell.angle_gamma   90.00
#
_symmetry.space_group_name_H-M   'P 1'
#
loop_
_entity.id
_entity.type
_entity.pdbx_description
1 polymer ?
#
loop_
_entity_poly.entity_id
_entity_poly.type
_entity_poly.pdbx_seq_one_letter_code
_entity_poly.pdbx_strand_id
1 'polypeptide(L)'
;MTPTLVYLATDRHIRHVTDPVDRAGLERWIIEFVAENPRFTVDQAVVVARQLAERWGFDVVADERRREELVQPVLYTEAEWLARGRVPDPGARPVRMLGSRRERFGCFLSGDVSPAPGAEESTRWPVVDALERSRHLRRRAHHLAPEYREFAEVLTDYELALLRHVWVIGAVVEWDDDPDYDTVGWIRNGPRDRRRLPRPDLTGDEALFRLLINPWPGEENVMVVILGLLAQILALTVLGRWRGAPVTGEDGEDGVTHPGELETGLIAHLVARRLGLDESVRDRGVRGYLHGEVPGPAPEGVRWNLVFETAEVLEDVLRGNSVFTWRAAGD
;
A
#
# COMPACT_ATOMS: atom_id res chain seq x y z
N MET A 1 8.99 8.72 -15.27
CA MET A 1 7.89 9.29 -14.46
C MET A 1 8.25 9.02 -13.02
N THR A 2 8.14 9.98 -12.11
CA THR A 2 8.30 9.72 -10.67
C THR A 2 7.03 9.03 -10.13
N PRO A 3 7.09 8.24 -9.04
CA PRO A 3 5.91 7.60 -8.46
C PRO A 3 4.74 8.58 -8.21
N THR A 4 5.03 9.77 -7.67
CA THR A 4 4.03 10.85 -7.49
C THR A 4 3.29 11.23 -8.79
N LEU A 5 3.95 11.21 -9.95
CA LEU A 5 3.28 11.49 -11.23
C LEU A 5 2.37 10.35 -11.69
N VAL A 6 2.69 9.10 -11.36
CA VAL A 6 1.81 7.94 -11.59
C VAL A 6 0.51 8.14 -10.82
N TYR A 7 0.62 8.44 -9.53
CA TYR A 7 -0.53 8.58 -8.64
C TYR A 7 -1.44 9.75 -9.02
N LEU A 8 -0.86 10.91 -9.38
CA LEU A 8 -1.62 12.03 -9.91
C LEU A 8 -2.33 11.70 -11.24
N ALA A 9 -1.67 10.95 -12.12
CA ALA A 9 -2.31 10.52 -13.37
C ALA A 9 -3.45 9.54 -13.10
N THR A 10 -3.35 8.70 -12.06
CA THR A 10 -4.38 7.74 -11.66
C THR A 10 -5.60 8.44 -11.06
N ASP A 11 -5.39 9.36 -10.12
CA ASP A 11 -6.47 10.17 -9.56
C ASP A 11 -7.22 10.93 -10.67
N ARG A 12 -6.49 11.56 -11.60
CA ARG A 12 -7.12 12.19 -12.77
C ARG A 12 -7.90 11.19 -13.61
N HIS A 13 -7.35 10.02 -13.92
CA HIS A 13 -8.01 9.02 -14.75
C HIS A 13 -9.34 8.56 -14.14
N ILE A 14 -9.34 8.24 -12.84
CA ILE A 14 -10.55 7.89 -12.09
C ILE A 14 -11.59 9.03 -12.18
N ARG A 15 -11.17 10.28 -11.95
CA ARG A 15 -12.05 11.47 -12.03
C ARG A 15 -12.58 11.77 -13.43
N HIS A 16 -11.96 11.26 -14.50
CA HIS A 16 -12.45 11.44 -15.87
C HIS A 16 -13.58 10.47 -16.22
N VAL A 17 -13.80 9.41 -15.43
CA VAL A 17 -14.92 8.48 -15.62
C VAL A 17 -16.19 9.14 -15.10
N THR A 18 -17.09 9.51 -16.02
CA THR A 18 -18.31 10.25 -15.70
C THR A 18 -19.46 9.38 -15.21
N ASP A 19 -19.51 8.11 -15.65
CA ASP A 19 -20.51 7.17 -15.16
C ASP A 19 -20.14 6.72 -13.74
N PRO A 20 -21.03 6.87 -12.75
CA PRO A 20 -20.72 6.58 -11.35
C PRO A 20 -20.51 5.08 -11.08
N VAL A 21 -21.14 4.19 -11.86
CA VAL A 21 -20.99 2.74 -11.70
C VAL A 21 -19.65 2.31 -12.24
N ASP A 22 -19.29 2.78 -13.44
CA ASP A 22 -17.97 2.51 -14.04
C ASP A 22 -16.85 3.10 -13.17
N ARG A 23 -17.05 4.30 -12.61
CA ARG A 23 -16.08 4.92 -11.70
C ARG A 23 -15.88 4.07 -10.45
N ALA A 24 -16.96 3.65 -9.78
CA ALA A 24 -16.89 2.80 -8.61
C ALA A 24 -16.21 1.45 -8.91
N GLY A 25 -16.54 0.84 -10.06
CA GLY A 25 -15.92 -0.38 -10.53
C GLY A 25 -14.41 -0.23 -10.75
N LEU A 26 -14.00 0.86 -11.40
CA LEU A 26 -12.60 1.16 -11.63
C LEU A 26 -11.82 1.42 -10.33
N GLU A 27 -12.39 2.18 -9.40
CA GLU A 27 -11.76 2.46 -8.11
C GLU A 27 -11.48 1.17 -7.32
N ARG A 28 -12.49 0.31 -7.17
CA ARG A 28 -12.38 -0.99 -6.48
C ARG A 28 -11.41 -1.91 -7.19
N TRP A 29 -11.49 -1.99 -8.52
CA TRP A 29 -10.56 -2.76 -9.34
C TRP A 29 -9.09 -2.37 -9.08
N ILE A 30 -8.77 -1.07 -9.09
CA ILE A 30 -7.39 -0.63 -8.87
C ILE A 30 -6.94 -0.99 -7.45
N ILE A 31 -7.79 -0.77 -6.44
CA ILE A 31 -7.46 -1.12 -5.04
C ILE A 31 -7.17 -2.61 -4.90
N GLU A 32 -8.08 -3.46 -5.36
CA GLU A 32 -7.94 -4.91 -5.25
C GLU A 32 -6.75 -5.43 -6.06
N PHE A 33 -6.57 -4.93 -7.29
CA PHE A 33 -5.41 -5.32 -8.09
C PHE A 33 -4.09 -4.97 -7.39
N VAL A 34 -3.99 -3.77 -6.82
CA VAL A 34 -2.78 -3.33 -6.11
C VAL A 34 -2.56 -4.17 -4.86
N ALA A 35 -3.61 -4.48 -4.11
CA ALA A 35 -3.57 -5.37 -2.95
C ALA A 35 -3.05 -6.77 -3.30
N GLU A 36 -3.56 -7.37 -4.37
CA GLU A 36 -3.28 -8.76 -4.76
C GLU A 36 -1.96 -8.96 -5.51
N ASN A 37 -1.26 -7.89 -5.91
CA ASN A 37 -0.01 -7.97 -6.66
C ASN A 37 1.19 -7.37 -5.89
N PRO A 38 1.59 -7.94 -4.75
CA PRO A 38 2.75 -7.44 -4.00
C PRO A 38 4.09 -7.74 -4.68
N ARG A 39 4.10 -8.54 -5.75
CA ARG A 39 5.28 -8.74 -6.62
C ARG A 39 5.71 -7.48 -7.37
N PHE A 40 4.81 -6.51 -7.51
CA PHE A 40 5.08 -5.19 -8.09
C PHE A 40 5.13 -4.16 -6.97
N THR A 41 5.90 -3.09 -7.13
CA THR A 41 5.74 -1.89 -6.29
C THR A 41 4.35 -1.30 -6.46
N VAL A 42 3.88 -0.48 -5.52
CA VAL A 42 2.52 0.09 -5.58
C VAL A 42 2.32 0.89 -6.87
N ASP A 43 3.28 1.73 -7.27
CA ASP A 43 3.21 2.51 -8.51
C ASP A 43 3.11 1.62 -9.76
N GLN A 44 3.90 0.54 -9.82
CA GLN A 44 3.84 -0.44 -10.90
C GLN A 44 2.49 -1.14 -10.94
N ALA A 45 1.99 -1.61 -9.79
CA ALA A 45 0.69 -2.28 -9.72
C ALA A 45 -0.46 -1.37 -10.17
N VAL A 46 -0.45 -0.09 -9.77
CA VAL A 46 -1.41 0.92 -10.22
C VAL A 46 -1.34 1.12 -11.75
N VAL A 47 -0.14 1.18 -12.32
CA VAL A 47 0.08 1.31 -13.77
C VAL A 47 -0.42 0.09 -14.54
N VAL A 48 -0.23 -1.11 -13.99
CA VAL A 48 -0.74 -2.35 -14.58
C VAL A 48 -2.26 -2.37 -14.53
N ALA A 49 -2.85 -2.15 -13.35
CA ALA A 49 -4.30 -2.16 -13.15
C ALA A 49 -5.02 -1.24 -14.15
N ARG A 50 -4.49 -0.02 -14.34
CA ARG A 50 -5.05 0.96 -15.30
C ARG A 50 -4.96 0.50 -16.74
N GLN A 51 -3.78 0.03 -17.19
CA GLN A 51 -3.62 -0.46 -18.55
C GLN A 51 -4.51 -1.68 -18.83
N LEU A 52 -4.74 -2.54 -17.83
CA LEU A 52 -5.63 -3.68 -17.95
C LEU A 52 -7.10 -3.24 -17.99
N ALA A 53 -7.52 -2.28 -17.18
CA ALA A 53 -8.86 -1.70 -17.25
C ALA A 53 -9.14 -1.05 -18.63
N GLU A 54 -8.20 -0.27 -19.16
CA GLU A 54 -8.30 0.32 -20.50
C GLU A 54 -8.34 -0.75 -21.61
N ARG A 55 -7.66 -1.87 -21.39
CA ARG A 55 -7.56 -2.96 -22.37
C ARG A 55 -8.79 -3.87 -22.37
N TRP A 56 -9.31 -4.21 -21.20
CA TRP A 56 -10.40 -5.17 -21.04
C TRP A 56 -11.78 -4.52 -21.01
N GLY A 57 -11.86 -3.23 -20.67
CA GLY A 57 -13.12 -2.52 -20.48
C GLY A 57 -13.56 -2.50 -19.01
N PHE A 58 -14.28 -1.44 -18.62
CA PHE A 58 -14.74 -1.24 -17.25
C PHE A 58 -15.79 -2.27 -16.81
N ASP A 59 -16.61 -2.74 -17.73
CA ASP A 59 -17.58 -3.82 -17.53
C ASP A 59 -16.90 -5.13 -17.13
N VAL A 60 -15.76 -5.44 -17.74
CA VAL A 60 -15.00 -6.65 -17.44
C VAL A 60 -14.31 -6.56 -16.07
N VAL A 61 -13.67 -5.44 -15.75
CA VAL A 61 -12.95 -5.30 -14.47
C VAL A 61 -13.89 -5.07 -13.29
N ALA A 62 -15.12 -4.60 -13.53
CA ALA A 62 -16.15 -4.48 -12.50
C ALA A 62 -16.88 -5.81 -12.21
N ASP A 63 -16.73 -6.84 -13.05
CA ASP A 63 -17.38 -8.15 -12.87
C ASP A 63 -16.78 -8.91 -11.67
N GLU A 64 -17.49 -8.87 -10.54
CA GLU A 64 -17.14 -9.57 -9.30
C GLU A 64 -16.95 -11.07 -9.49
N ARG A 65 -17.65 -11.70 -10.44
CA ARG A 65 -17.56 -13.16 -10.65
C ARG A 65 -16.21 -13.59 -11.22
N ARG A 66 -15.51 -12.67 -11.88
CA ARG A 66 -14.21 -12.92 -12.52
C ARG A 66 -13.07 -12.28 -11.76
N ARG A 67 -13.37 -11.61 -10.65
CA ARG A 67 -12.42 -10.78 -9.90
C ARG A 67 -11.18 -11.54 -9.48
N GLU A 68 -11.34 -12.71 -8.87
CA GLU A 68 -10.21 -13.56 -8.43
C GLU A 68 -9.25 -13.91 -9.56
N GLU A 69 -9.77 -14.22 -10.76
CA GLU A 69 -8.95 -14.54 -11.93
C GLU A 69 -8.26 -13.30 -12.50
N LEU A 70 -8.97 -12.17 -12.52
CA LEU A 70 -8.51 -10.94 -13.15
C LEU A 70 -7.44 -10.22 -12.31
N VAL A 71 -7.56 -10.25 -10.98
CA VAL A 71 -6.62 -9.55 -10.08
C VAL A 71 -5.27 -10.23 -9.99
N GLN A 72 -5.11 -11.49 -10.42
CA GLN A 72 -3.80 -12.17 -10.46
C GLN A 72 -3.43 -12.63 -11.87
N PRO A 73 -3.28 -11.71 -12.84
CA PRO A 73 -3.01 -12.11 -14.21
C PRO A 73 -1.60 -12.70 -14.30
N VAL A 74 -1.46 -13.69 -15.17
CA VAL A 74 -0.15 -14.23 -15.53
C VAL A 74 0.53 -13.23 -16.46
N LEU A 75 1.46 -12.46 -15.90
CA LEU A 75 2.11 -11.34 -16.54
C LEU A 75 3.64 -11.46 -16.40
N TYR A 76 4.34 -11.63 -17.52
CA TYR A 76 5.79 -11.80 -17.55
C TYR A 76 6.45 -10.97 -18.65
N THR A 77 7.72 -10.65 -18.47
CA THR A 77 8.56 -10.04 -19.51
C THR A 77 8.78 -11.00 -20.68
N GLU A 78 9.19 -10.47 -21.83
CA GLU A 78 9.54 -11.29 -23.00
C GLU A 78 10.62 -12.34 -22.67
N ALA A 79 11.66 -11.95 -21.92
CA ALA A 79 12.72 -12.87 -21.50
C ALA A 79 12.20 -13.99 -20.60
N GLU A 80 11.28 -13.68 -19.68
CA GLU A 80 10.65 -14.66 -18.81
C GLU A 80 9.70 -15.60 -19.56
N TRP A 81 8.97 -15.10 -20.55
CA TRP A 81 8.18 -15.93 -21.45
C TRP A 81 9.06 -16.85 -22.29
N LEU A 82 10.17 -16.34 -22.82
CA LEU A 82 11.12 -17.11 -23.60
C LEU A 82 11.74 -18.25 -22.77
N ALA A 83 12.10 -17.97 -21.51
CA ALA A 83 12.57 -18.97 -20.57
C ALA A 83 11.53 -20.07 -20.27
N ARG A 84 10.25 -19.81 -20.56
CA ARG A 84 9.13 -20.75 -20.46
C ARG A 84 8.72 -21.34 -21.83
N GLY A 85 9.54 -21.14 -22.87
CA GLY A 85 9.28 -21.65 -24.21
C GLY A 85 8.15 -20.92 -24.95
N ARG A 86 7.92 -19.65 -24.66
CA ARG A 86 6.89 -18.82 -25.31
C ARG A 86 7.48 -17.52 -25.84
N VAL A 87 6.86 -16.96 -26.88
CA VAL A 87 7.21 -15.63 -27.41
C VAL A 87 5.93 -14.80 -27.57
N PRO A 88 5.99 -13.47 -27.38
CA PRO A 88 4.87 -12.59 -27.66
C PRO A 88 4.38 -12.71 -29.10
N ASP A 89 3.06 -12.71 -29.28
CA ASP A 89 2.44 -12.75 -30.59
C ASP A 89 2.75 -11.48 -31.40
N PRO A 90 2.82 -11.58 -32.75
CA PRO A 90 2.92 -10.40 -33.59
C PRO A 90 1.75 -9.43 -33.33
N GLY A 91 2.07 -8.22 -32.85
CA GLY A 91 1.07 -7.21 -32.52
C GLY A 91 0.51 -7.27 -31.09
N ALA A 92 1.03 -8.17 -30.25
CA ALA A 92 0.75 -8.18 -28.83
C ALA A 92 1.00 -6.81 -28.21
N ARG A 93 0.07 -6.36 -27.35
CA ARG A 93 0.15 -5.04 -26.68
C ARG A 93 0.79 -5.22 -25.30
N PRO A 94 2.05 -4.85 -25.09
CA PRO A 94 2.69 -5.00 -23.79
C PRO A 94 2.07 -4.05 -22.77
N VAL A 95 1.93 -4.54 -21.53
CA VAL A 95 1.74 -3.71 -20.35
C VAL A 95 3.09 -3.06 -20.03
N ARG A 96 3.15 -1.74 -20.14
CA ARG A 96 4.40 -0.98 -19.98
C ARG A 96 4.58 -0.52 -18.54
N MET A 97 5.75 -0.76 -17.98
CA MET A 97 6.10 -0.40 -16.61
C MET A 97 7.47 0.30 -16.55
N LEU A 98 7.76 0.90 -15.40
CA LEU A 98 9.07 1.43 -15.07
C LEU A 98 9.76 0.51 -14.06
N GLY A 99 11.00 0.14 -14.35
CA GLY A 99 11.85 -0.60 -13.43
C GLY A 99 12.40 0.29 -12.32
N SER A 100 13.06 -0.33 -11.36
CA SER A 100 13.64 0.36 -10.19
C SER A 100 14.74 1.37 -10.59
N ARG A 101 15.35 1.23 -11.77
CA ARG A 101 16.32 2.18 -12.33
C ARG A 101 15.70 3.12 -13.38
N ARG A 102 14.37 3.23 -13.39
CA ARG A 102 13.55 4.04 -14.32
C ARG A 102 13.68 3.63 -15.79
N GLU A 103 14.20 2.45 -16.06
CA GLU A 103 14.14 1.79 -17.36
C GLU A 103 12.70 1.41 -17.67
N ARG A 104 12.28 1.55 -18.94
CA ARG A 104 10.96 1.06 -19.36
C ARG A 104 11.09 -0.39 -19.78
N PHE A 105 10.18 -1.22 -19.30
CA PHE A 105 10.06 -2.61 -19.74
C PHE A 105 8.60 -2.97 -20.01
N GLY A 106 8.39 -4.01 -20.80
CA GLY A 106 7.07 -4.50 -21.19
C GLY A 106 6.86 -5.91 -20.66
N CYS A 107 5.68 -6.15 -20.11
CA CYS A 107 5.19 -7.50 -19.81
C CYS A 107 4.00 -7.85 -20.69
N PHE A 108 3.83 -9.13 -20.95
CA PHE A 108 2.79 -9.68 -21.81
C PHE A 108 1.91 -10.64 -21.01
N LEU A 109 0.61 -10.62 -21.29
CA LEU A 109 -0.33 -11.55 -20.68
C LEU A 109 -0.15 -12.96 -21.26
N SER A 110 -0.57 -13.98 -20.53
CA SER A 110 -0.62 -15.35 -21.04
C SER A 110 -1.43 -15.53 -22.32
N GLY A 111 -2.43 -14.68 -22.55
CA GLY A 111 -3.23 -14.66 -23.78
C GLY A 111 -2.55 -13.96 -24.98
N ASP A 112 -1.37 -13.38 -24.80
CA ASP A 112 -0.61 -12.65 -25.85
C ASP A 112 0.63 -13.40 -26.32
N VAL A 113 0.77 -14.68 -25.98
CA VAL A 113 2.00 -15.44 -26.23
C VAL A 113 1.71 -16.79 -26.88
N SER A 114 2.55 -17.15 -27.83
CA SER A 114 2.51 -18.43 -28.54
C SER A 114 3.72 -19.31 -28.18
N PRO A 115 3.64 -20.65 -28.37
CA PRO A 115 4.81 -21.53 -28.25
C PRO A 115 5.97 -21.01 -29.09
N ALA A 116 7.16 -20.95 -28.49
CA ALA A 116 8.37 -20.66 -29.23
C ALA A 116 8.65 -21.81 -30.22
N PRO A 117 9.18 -21.52 -31.41
CA PRO A 117 9.52 -22.56 -32.37
C PRO A 117 10.46 -23.61 -31.75
N GLY A 118 10.05 -24.88 -31.75
CA GLY A 118 10.83 -25.99 -31.19
C GLY A 118 10.74 -26.19 -29.68
N ALA A 119 9.90 -25.45 -28.97
CA ALA A 119 9.63 -25.69 -27.55
C ALA A 119 8.62 -26.83 -27.36
N GLU A 120 8.87 -27.69 -26.35
CA GLU A 120 7.87 -28.65 -25.89
C GLU A 120 6.68 -27.93 -25.23
N GLU A 121 5.47 -28.46 -25.45
CA GLU A 121 4.24 -27.85 -24.96
C GLU A 121 4.11 -28.00 -23.45
N SER A 122 4.66 -27.04 -22.71
CA SER A 122 4.39 -26.94 -21.27
C SER A 122 3.04 -26.27 -21.03
N THR A 123 2.13 -27.00 -20.38
CA THR A 123 0.76 -26.58 -20.05
C THR A 123 0.60 -26.11 -18.60
N ARG A 124 1.65 -26.22 -17.76
CA ARG A 124 1.60 -25.82 -16.35
C ARG A 124 2.38 -24.56 -16.11
N TRP A 125 1.65 -23.47 -15.85
CA TRP A 125 2.18 -22.25 -15.31
C TRP A 125 2.21 -22.39 -13.79
N PRO A 126 3.38 -22.38 -13.12
CA PRO A 126 3.36 -22.11 -11.70
C PRO A 126 2.78 -20.70 -11.55
N VAL A 127 1.55 -20.62 -11.03
CA VAL A 127 1.08 -19.41 -10.37
C VAL A 127 2.08 -19.22 -9.26
N VAL A 128 2.97 -18.28 -9.49
CA VAL A 128 3.88 -17.85 -8.47
C VAL A 128 3.02 -17.32 -7.34
N ASP A 129 3.13 -17.92 -6.15
CA ASP A 129 2.58 -17.30 -4.96
C ASP A 129 3.33 -15.98 -4.74
N ALA A 130 2.73 -14.91 -5.26
CA ALA A 130 3.28 -13.56 -5.21
C ALA A 130 3.40 -13.08 -3.77
N LEU A 131 2.55 -13.60 -2.87
CA LEU A 131 2.52 -13.28 -1.46
C LEU A 131 3.68 -13.92 -0.70
N GLU A 132 3.95 -15.21 -0.95
CA GLU A 132 5.13 -15.88 -0.37
C GLU A 132 6.43 -15.16 -0.78
N ARG A 133 6.58 -14.80 -2.06
CA ARG A 133 7.76 -14.03 -2.49
C ARG A 133 7.84 -12.65 -1.85
N SER A 134 6.70 -11.97 -1.70
CA SER A 134 6.61 -10.66 -1.05
C SER A 134 7.13 -10.67 0.38
N ARG A 135 6.76 -11.69 1.18
CA ARG A 135 7.21 -11.82 2.57
C ARG A 135 8.73 -11.90 2.71
N HIS A 136 9.42 -12.42 1.70
CA HIS A 136 10.88 -12.53 1.68
C HIS A 136 11.61 -11.25 1.25
N LEU A 137 10.91 -10.21 0.78
CA LEU A 137 11.52 -8.94 0.34
C LEU A 137 11.89 -8.00 1.51
N ARG A 138 11.54 -8.36 2.75
CA ARG A 138 11.85 -7.56 3.94
C ARG A 138 13.35 -7.56 4.24
N ARG A 139 13.88 -6.38 4.61
CA ARG A 139 15.26 -6.25 5.09
C ARG A 139 15.40 -6.67 6.55
N ARG A 140 16.60 -7.08 6.94
CA ARG A 140 16.90 -7.31 8.36
C ARG A 140 16.83 -5.99 9.12
N ALA A 141 16.05 -5.97 10.21
CA ALA A 141 15.97 -4.81 11.10
C ALA A 141 17.32 -4.52 11.78
N HIS A 142 17.52 -3.26 12.16
CA HIS A 142 18.68 -2.86 12.93
C HIS A 142 18.67 -3.54 14.31
N HIS A 143 19.82 -3.98 14.79
CA HIS A 143 19.91 -4.76 16.04
C HIS A 143 19.48 -3.97 17.30
N LEU A 144 19.62 -2.64 17.28
CA LEU A 144 19.13 -1.75 18.35
C LEU A 144 17.65 -1.36 18.23
N ALA A 145 16.97 -1.71 17.14
CA ALA A 145 15.56 -1.39 16.97
C ALA A 145 14.72 -2.07 18.05
N PRO A 146 13.67 -1.40 18.59
CA PRO A 146 12.78 -2.00 19.57
C PRO A 146 12.26 -3.35 19.09
N GLU A 147 12.19 -4.32 19.99
CA GLU A 147 11.77 -5.68 19.66
C GLU A 147 10.27 -5.91 19.85
N TYR A 148 9.57 -5.01 20.55
CA TYR A 148 8.13 -5.06 20.81
C TYR A 148 7.66 -6.38 21.44
N ARG A 149 8.48 -6.99 22.31
CA ARG A 149 8.20 -8.30 22.93
C ARG A 149 6.92 -8.28 23.77
N GLU A 150 6.54 -7.12 24.29
CA GLU A 150 5.31 -6.87 25.01
C GLU A 150 4.04 -7.07 24.17
N PHE A 151 4.14 -7.12 22.84
CA PHE A 151 3.04 -7.42 21.91
C PHE A 151 3.02 -8.88 21.45
N ALA A 152 3.94 -9.74 21.91
CA ALA A 152 4.10 -11.10 21.38
C ALA A 152 2.91 -12.04 21.61
N GLU A 153 1.99 -11.69 22.51
CA GLU A 153 0.75 -12.46 22.73
C GLU A 153 -0.35 -12.13 21.71
N VAL A 154 -0.26 -10.99 21.03
CA VAL A 154 -1.30 -10.48 20.10
C VAL A 154 -0.78 -10.26 18.69
N LEU A 155 0.54 -10.19 18.49
CA LEU A 155 1.19 -10.05 17.19
C LEU A 155 2.06 -11.28 16.89
N THR A 156 2.08 -11.67 15.62
CA THR A 156 2.96 -12.73 15.12
C THR A 156 4.42 -12.26 15.06
N ASP A 157 5.37 -13.21 15.05
CA ASP A 157 6.79 -12.91 14.86
C ASP A 157 7.07 -12.11 13.58
N TYR A 158 6.27 -12.35 12.52
CA TYR A 158 6.37 -11.61 11.26
C TYR A 158 5.96 -10.14 11.44
N GLU A 159 4.82 -9.88 12.08
CA GLU A 159 4.31 -8.54 12.37
C GLU A 159 5.25 -7.76 13.29
N LEU A 160 5.69 -8.37 14.38
CA LEU A 160 6.71 -7.80 15.26
C LEU A 160 7.93 -7.38 14.47
N ALA A 161 8.40 -8.24 13.56
CA ALA A 161 9.59 -7.98 12.77
C ALA A 161 9.40 -6.86 11.72
N LEU A 162 8.17 -6.59 11.25
CA LEU A 162 7.84 -5.41 10.44
C LEU A 162 7.87 -4.13 11.28
N LEU A 163 7.31 -4.16 12.50
CA LEU A 163 7.29 -3.01 13.40
C LEU A 163 8.69 -2.52 13.77
N ARG A 164 9.70 -3.39 13.79
CA ARG A 164 11.11 -3.01 14.03
C ARG A 164 11.69 -2.01 13.03
N HIS A 165 10.97 -1.64 11.99
CA HIS A 165 11.40 -0.61 11.04
C HIS A 165 10.75 0.76 11.28
N VAL A 166 9.72 0.89 12.12
CA VAL A 166 8.98 2.15 12.30
C VAL A 166 9.81 3.28 12.93
N TRP A 167 10.92 2.95 13.59
CA TRP A 167 11.86 3.94 14.11
C TRP A 167 12.39 4.87 13.00
N VAL A 168 12.43 4.45 11.72
CA VAL A 168 12.91 5.28 10.60
C VAL A 168 12.04 6.51 10.36
N ILE A 169 10.80 6.49 10.86
CA ILE A 169 9.89 7.63 10.85
C ILE A 169 9.77 8.27 12.24
N GLY A 170 10.72 7.98 13.14
CA GLY A 170 10.71 8.48 14.51
C GLY A 170 9.51 7.99 15.32
N ALA A 171 8.90 6.87 14.94
CA ALA A 171 7.75 6.31 15.64
C ALA A 171 8.16 5.16 16.56
N VAL A 172 7.38 4.96 17.62
CA VAL A 172 7.40 3.77 18.48
C VAL A 172 5.96 3.35 18.80
N VAL A 173 5.77 2.06 19.07
CA VAL A 173 4.47 1.47 19.44
C VAL A 173 4.53 1.06 20.90
N GLU A 174 3.52 1.40 21.68
CA GLU A 174 3.45 1.14 23.12
C GLU A 174 2.02 0.78 23.52
N TRP A 175 1.88 -0.04 24.56
CA TRP A 175 0.59 -0.17 25.24
C TRP A 175 0.28 1.13 25.96
N ASP A 176 -1.00 1.51 25.97
CA ASP A 176 -1.43 2.61 26.81
C ASP A 176 -1.70 2.16 28.25
N ASP A 177 -1.12 2.91 29.19
CA ASP A 177 -1.21 2.63 30.62
C ASP A 177 -2.51 3.18 31.26
N ASP A 178 -3.23 4.08 30.57
CA ASP A 178 -4.46 4.72 31.06
C ASP A 178 -5.53 4.82 29.95
N PRO A 179 -5.99 3.67 29.42
CA PRO A 179 -6.79 3.64 28.21
C PRO A 179 -8.21 4.13 28.45
N ASP A 180 -8.69 4.98 27.54
CA ASP A 180 -10.12 5.22 27.39
C ASP A 180 -10.78 3.98 26.76
N TYR A 181 -11.86 3.49 27.38
CA TYR A 181 -12.58 2.29 26.95
C TYR A 181 -13.15 2.41 25.53
N ASP A 182 -13.39 3.64 25.05
CA ASP A 182 -14.03 3.89 23.76
C ASP A 182 -13.03 4.02 22.58
N THR A 183 -11.72 4.04 22.85
CA THR A 183 -10.69 4.16 21.80
C THR A 183 -9.71 3.00 21.83
N VAL A 184 -9.45 2.39 20.67
CA VAL A 184 -8.51 1.25 20.61
C VAL A 184 -7.06 1.64 20.28
N GLY A 185 -6.82 2.90 19.94
CA GLY A 185 -5.47 3.45 19.80
C GLY A 185 -5.45 4.89 19.27
N TRP A 186 -4.36 5.62 19.55
CA TRP A 186 -4.16 7.00 19.14
C TRP A 186 -2.68 7.37 19.04
N ILE A 187 -2.40 8.56 18.51
CA ILE A 187 -1.04 9.09 18.34
C ILE A 187 -0.78 10.17 19.38
N ARG A 188 0.30 10.03 20.14
CA ARG A 188 0.85 11.10 20.98
C ARG A 188 2.10 11.67 20.30
N ASN A 189 2.06 12.95 19.96
CA ASN A 189 3.20 13.67 19.38
C ASN A 189 4.24 13.96 20.46
N GLY A 190 5.51 13.62 20.17
CA GLY A 190 6.63 13.87 21.06
C GLY A 190 7.34 15.22 20.81
N PRO A 191 8.58 15.39 21.31
CA PRO A 191 9.29 16.66 21.25
C PRO A 191 9.56 17.11 19.81
N ARG A 192 9.46 18.43 19.57
CA ARG A 192 9.63 19.04 18.24
C ARG A 192 11.10 19.13 17.77
N ASP A 193 12.07 18.79 18.62
CA ASP A 193 13.49 18.85 18.24
C ASP A 193 13.87 17.66 17.34
N ARG A 194 13.80 17.89 16.02
CA ARG A 194 14.08 16.91 14.98
C ARG A 194 15.58 16.70 14.72
N ARG A 195 16.48 17.44 15.38
CA ARG A 195 17.93 17.45 15.04
C ARG A 195 18.67 16.15 15.38
N ARG A 196 18.03 15.20 16.07
CA ARG A 196 18.64 13.94 16.55
C ARG A 196 17.87 12.67 16.15
N LEU A 197 16.87 12.78 15.28
CA LEU A 197 15.98 11.68 14.89
C LEU A 197 15.97 11.54 13.36
N PRO A 198 15.81 10.32 12.82
CA PRO A 198 15.51 9.05 13.47
C PRO A 198 16.78 8.24 13.83
N ARG A 199 16.76 7.53 14.96
CA ARG A 199 17.80 6.56 15.35
C ARG A 199 17.18 5.23 15.77
N PRO A 200 17.88 4.09 15.61
CA PRO A 200 17.27 2.79 15.87
C PRO A 200 16.96 2.52 17.34
N ASP A 201 17.73 3.06 18.28
CA ASP A 201 17.58 2.88 19.74
C ASP A 201 16.53 3.82 20.37
N LEU A 202 15.51 4.20 19.61
CA LEU A 202 14.50 5.19 20.02
C LEU A 202 13.64 4.68 21.18
N THR A 203 13.50 5.50 22.22
CA THR A 203 12.56 5.25 23.33
C THR A 203 11.27 6.07 23.16
N GLY A 204 10.23 5.71 23.91
CA GLY A 204 8.96 6.44 24.02
C GLY A 204 9.11 7.95 24.11
N ASP A 205 9.85 8.41 25.11
CA ASP A 205 10.00 9.84 25.42
C ASP A 205 10.80 10.63 24.37
N GLU A 206 11.58 9.92 23.56
CA GLU A 206 12.40 10.50 22.51
C GLU A 206 11.72 10.44 21.14
N ALA A 207 10.66 9.64 20.98
CA ALA A 207 9.99 9.43 19.72
C ALA A 207 9.25 10.68 19.24
N LEU A 208 9.25 10.92 17.92
CA LEU A 208 8.41 11.94 17.31
C LEU A 208 6.93 11.56 17.41
N PHE A 209 6.63 10.26 17.30
CA PHE A 209 5.29 9.71 17.40
C PHE A 209 5.28 8.50 18.31
N ARG A 210 4.43 8.53 19.32
CA ARG A 210 4.10 7.35 20.13
C ARG A 210 2.72 6.87 19.69
N LEU A 211 2.67 5.64 19.17
CA LEU A 211 1.44 4.98 18.81
C LEU A 211 1.00 4.19 20.05
N LEU A 212 0.00 4.74 20.74
CA LEU A 212 -0.53 4.16 21.96
C LEU A 212 -1.68 3.23 21.59
N ILE A 213 -1.57 1.97 21.98
CA ILE A 213 -2.55 0.92 21.69
C ILE A 213 -3.30 0.59 22.97
N ASN A 214 -4.62 0.53 22.90
CA ASN A 214 -5.43 0.08 24.03
C ASN A 214 -5.16 -1.42 24.29
N PRO A 215 -4.80 -1.84 25.52
CA PRO A 215 -4.56 -3.24 25.87
C PRO A 215 -5.80 -4.14 25.76
N TRP A 216 -7.00 -3.56 25.69
CA TRP A 216 -8.27 -4.28 25.52
C TRP A 216 -8.99 -3.79 24.26
N PRO A 217 -8.46 -4.07 23.05
CA PRO A 217 -9.03 -3.57 21.80
C PRO A 217 -10.32 -4.33 21.40
N GLY A 218 -10.82 -5.24 22.23
CA GLY A 218 -11.99 -6.07 21.94
C GLY A 218 -11.70 -7.11 20.87
N GLU A 219 -12.48 -7.09 19.79
CA GLU A 219 -12.31 -7.98 18.63
C GLU A 219 -11.34 -7.41 17.57
N GLU A 220 -10.81 -6.20 17.80
CA GLU A 220 -9.98 -5.51 16.82
C GLU A 220 -8.57 -6.11 16.72
N ASN A 221 -8.09 -6.33 15.50
CA ASN A 221 -6.73 -6.77 15.25
C ASN A 221 -5.73 -5.63 15.54
N VAL A 222 -4.83 -5.85 16.51
CA VAL A 222 -3.83 -4.87 16.96
C VAL A 222 -2.94 -4.38 15.82
N MET A 223 -2.54 -5.26 14.91
CA MET A 223 -1.70 -4.86 13.77
C MET A 223 -2.46 -3.91 12.85
N VAL A 224 -3.74 -4.16 12.61
CA VAL A 224 -4.60 -3.28 11.78
C VAL A 224 -4.77 -1.91 12.44
N VAL A 225 -4.93 -1.86 13.77
CA VAL A 225 -4.94 -0.59 14.54
C VAL A 225 -3.64 0.18 14.30
N ILE A 226 -2.49 -0.49 14.45
CA ILE A 226 -1.17 0.13 14.24
C ILE A 226 -1.03 0.64 12.81
N LEU A 227 -1.44 -0.12 11.80
CA LEU A 227 -1.40 0.30 10.39
C LEU A 227 -2.25 1.55 10.15
N GLY A 228 -3.44 1.64 10.76
CA GLY A 228 -4.28 2.84 10.68
C GLY A 228 -3.59 4.08 11.24
N LEU A 229 -2.96 3.98 12.42
CA LEU A 229 -2.22 5.09 13.03
C LEU A 229 -0.99 5.48 12.19
N LEU A 230 -0.25 4.50 11.68
CA LEU A 230 0.89 4.75 10.78
C LEU A 230 0.45 5.41 9.47
N ALA A 231 -0.69 4.99 8.91
CA ALA A 231 -1.28 5.58 7.71
C ALA A 231 -1.60 7.07 7.91
N GLN A 232 -2.16 7.46 9.07
CA GLN A 232 -2.42 8.86 9.40
C GLN A 232 -1.12 9.69 9.42
N ILE A 233 -0.09 9.22 10.15
CA ILE A 233 1.21 9.91 10.25
C ILE A 233 1.84 10.10 8.88
N LEU A 234 1.87 9.04 8.07
CA LEU A 234 2.52 9.05 6.77
C LEU A 234 1.72 9.85 5.74
N ALA A 235 0.39 9.83 5.79
CA ALA A 235 -0.44 10.66 4.91
C ALA A 235 -0.19 12.15 5.18
N LEU A 236 -0.11 12.57 6.45
CA LEU A 236 0.27 13.94 6.80
C LEU A 236 1.68 14.30 6.34
N THR A 237 2.62 13.35 6.43
CA THR A 237 3.97 13.53 5.91
C THR A 237 3.97 13.73 4.40
N VAL A 238 3.24 12.88 3.66
CA VAL A 238 3.10 12.96 2.20
C VAL A 238 2.49 14.30 1.79
N LEU A 239 1.41 14.72 2.44
CA LEU A 239 0.78 16.02 2.23
C LEU A 239 1.77 17.18 2.48
N GLY A 240 2.55 17.09 3.55
CA GLY A 240 3.57 18.09 3.85
C GLY A 240 4.67 18.15 2.78
N ARG A 241 5.11 17.00 2.26
CA ARG A 241 6.07 16.95 1.13
C ARG A 241 5.52 17.61 -0.12
N TRP A 242 4.26 17.36 -0.47
CA TRP A 242 3.63 17.98 -1.65
C TRP A 242 3.54 19.50 -1.53
N ARG A 243 3.35 20.02 -0.31
CA ARG A 243 3.31 21.46 -0.03
C ARG A 243 4.69 22.08 0.14
N GLY A 244 5.72 21.27 0.40
CA GLY A 244 7.05 21.76 0.78
C GLY A 244 7.11 22.34 2.19
N ALA A 245 6.12 22.04 3.05
CA ALA A 245 6.03 22.50 4.44
C ALA A 245 5.35 21.44 5.31
N PRO A 246 5.73 21.28 6.60
CA PRO A 246 5.08 20.29 7.47
C PRO A 246 3.62 20.65 7.73
N VAL A 247 2.75 19.64 7.86
CA VAL A 247 1.37 19.82 8.35
C VAL A 247 1.41 19.68 9.86
N THR A 248 1.00 20.72 10.59
CA THR A 248 1.16 20.78 12.07
C THR A 248 -0.08 21.26 12.82
N GLY A 249 -1.03 21.89 12.13
CA GLY A 249 -2.29 22.36 12.71
C GLY A 249 -3.41 21.32 12.67
N GLU A 250 -4.49 21.66 13.37
CA GLU A 250 -5.76 20.95 13.26
C GLU A 250 -6.36 21.09 11.85
N ASP A 251 -7.40 20.30 11.58
CA ASP A 251 -8.04 20.26 10.28
C ASP A 251 -8.41 21.66 9.76
N GLY A 252 -7.87 22.03 8.59
CA GLY A 252 -8.14 23.31 7.95
C GLY A 252 -7.30 24.51 8.41
N GLU A 253 -6.53 24.42 9.50
CA GLU A 253 -5.70 25.55 9.98
C GLU A 253 -4.56 25.89 9.00
N ASP A 254 -3.92 24.87 8.43
CA ASP A 254 -2.84 25.01 7.45
C ASP A 254 -3.35 25.12 6.00
N GLY A 255 -4.68 25.24 5.81
CA GLY A 255 -5.35 25.10 4.51
C GLY A 255 -5.18 23.69 3.92
N VAL A 256 -4.96 22.69 4.77
CA VAL A 256 -4.84 21.26 4.43
C VAL A 256 -6.01 20.55 5.09
N THR A 257 -6.74 19.76 4.31
CA THR A 257 -7.65 18.76 4.86
C THR A 257 -6.82 17.52 5.23
N HIS A 258 -6.89 17.07 6.48
CA HIS A 258 -6.27 15.83 6.95
C HIS A 258 -6.85 14.63 6.19
N PRO A 259 -6.16 13.47 6.18
CA PRO A 259 -6.72 12.25 5.60
C PRO A 259 -8.04 11.88 6.29
N GLY A 260 -9.08 11.61 5.50
CA GLY A 260 -10.34 11.10 6.03
C GLY A 260 -10.23 9.65 6.51
N GLU A 261 -11.25 9.16 7.20
CA GLU A 261 -11.31 7.78 7.70
C GLU A 261 -11.15 6.77 6.55
N LEU A 262 -11.90 6.93 5.45
CA LEU A 262 -11.84 6.03 4.31
C LEU A 262 -10.44 6.04 3.63
N GLU A 263 -9.77 7.19 3.52
CA GLU A 263 -8.42 7.24 2.95
C GLU A 263 -7.43 6.47 3.85
N THR A 264 -7.50 6.69 5.15
CA THR A 264 -6.67 6.02 6.15
C THR A 264 -6.91 4.51 6.14
N GLY A 265 -8.18 4.09 6.12
CA GLY A 265 -8.56 2.68 6.07
C GLY A 265 -8.12 1.99 4.78
N LEU A 266 -8.26 2.65 3.63
CA LEU A 266 -7.78 2.12 2.34
C LEU A 266 -6.26 1.96 2.31
N ILE A 267 -5.51 2.90 2.88
CA ILE A 267 -4.04 2.80 3.00
C ILE A 267 -3.67 1.57 3.86
N ALA A 268 -4.31 1.43 5.03
CA ALA A 268 -4.05 0.31 5.93
C ALA A 268 -4.39 -1.04 5.28
N HIS A 269 -5.55 -1.13 4.61
CA HIS A 269 -5.98 -2.32 3.87
C HIS A 269 -5.00 -2.69 2.76
N LEU A 270 -4.61 -1.74 1.89
CA LEU A 270 -3.65 -2.00 0.83
C LEU A 270 -2.34 -2.58 1.37
N VAL A 271 -1.82 -2.00 2.45
CA VAL A 271 -0.57 -2.46 3.05
C VAL A 271 -0.73 -3.82 3.72
N ALA A 272 -1.83 -4.06 4.43
CA ALA A 272 -2.10 -5.34 5.08
C ALA A 272 -2.17 -6.49 4.06
N ARG A 273 -2.99 -6.38 3.00
CA ARG A 273 -3.05 -7.35 1.89
C ARG A 273 -1.67 -7.61 1.29
N ARG A 274 -0.93 -6.55 0.96
CA ARG A 274 0.36 -6.65 0.24
C ARG A 274 1.47 -7.28 1.09
N LEU A 275 1.40 -7.10 2.40
CA LEU A 275 2.32 -7.73 3.36
C LEU A 275 1.86 -9.13 3.79
N GLY A 276 0.64 -9.54 3.41
CA GLY A 276 0.04 -10.83 3.78
C GLY A 276 -0.27 -10.91 5.26
N LEU A 277 -0.75 -9.80 5.83
CA LEU A 277 -1.22 -9.69 7.20
C LEU A 277 -2.68 -10.13 7.29
N ASP A 278 -3.10 -10.57 8.48
CA ASP A 278 -4.51 -10.84 8.72
C ASP A 278 -5.28 -9.52 8.81
N GLU A 279 -6.41 -9.47 8.13
CA GLU A 279 -7.29 -8.29 8.05
C GLU A 279 -8.57 -8.48 8.85
N SER A 280 -8.59 -9.49 9.73
CA SER A 280 -9.70 -9.76 10.64
C SER A 280 -10.04 -8.51 11.46
N VAL A 281 -10.97 -7.73 10.92
CA VAL A 281 -11.63 -6.54 11.49
C VAL A 281 -10.72 -5.30 11.61
N ARG A 282 -11.10 -4.24 10.87
CA ARG A 282 -11.34 -2.93 11.50
C ARG A 282 -12.18 -1.94 10.71
N ASP A 283 -12.03 -1.81 9.40
CA ASP A 283 -12.78 -0.76 8.70
C ASP A 283 -14.02 -1.30 8.01
N ARG A 284 -15.15 -1.33 8.75
CA ARG A 284 -16.48 -1.65 8.19
C ARG A 284 -16.81 -0.72 7.01
N GLY A 285 -16.30 0.52 7.01
CA GLY A 285 -16.44 1.47 5.92
C GLY A 285 -15.66 1.04 4.68
N VAL A 286 -14.38 0.66 4.82
CA VAL A 286 -13.59 0.11 3.71
C VAL A 286 -14.18 -1.20 3.19
N ARG A 287 -14.52 -2.14 4.08
CA ARG A 287 -15.16 -3.41 3.72
C ARG A 287 -16.48 -3.16 2.97
N GLY A 288 -17.32 -2.28 3.52
CA GLY A 288 -18.59 -1.90 2.91
C GLY A 288 -18.40 -1.22 1.55
N TYR A 289 -17.36 -0.40 1.40
CA TYR A 289 -17.03 0.25 0.14
C TYR A 289 -16.52 -0.75 -0.92
N LEU A 290 -15.59 -1.65 -0.56
CA LEU A 290 -14.98 -2.61 -1.49
C LEU A 290 -15.95 -3.69 -1.93
N HIS A 291 -16.79 -4.19 -1.02
CA HIS A 291 -17.81 -5.21 -1.32
C HIS A 291 -19.14 -4.63 -1.82
N GLY A 292 -19.18 -3.33 -2.15
CA GLY A 292 -20.37 -2.72 -2.74
C GLY A 292 -21.58 -2.63 -1.80
N GLU A 293 -21.41 -2.81 -0.49
CA GLU A 293 -22.45 -2.53 0.51
C GLU A 293 -22.84 -1.04 0.48
N VAL A 294 -21.89 -0.16 0.13
CA VAL A 294 -22.13 1.24 -0.23
C VAL A 294 -22.23 1.35 -1.75
N PRO A 295 -23.43 1.63 -2.32
CA PRO A 295 -23.59 1.77 -3.75
C PRO A 295 -22.96 3.07 -4.25
N GLY A 296 -22.16 2.99 -5.31
CA GLY A 296 -21.53 4.13 -5.96
C GLY A 296 -20.04 4.32 -5.65
N PRO A 297 -19.46 5.37 -6.25
CA PRO A 297 -18.03 5.67 -6.13
C PRO A 297 -17.69 6.22 -4.76
N ALA A 298 -16.38 6.29 -4.46
CA ALA A 298 -15.91 6.91 -3.24
C ALA A 298 -16.38 8.38 -3.14
N PRO A 299 -16.52 8.92 -1.92
CA PRO A 299 -16.81 10.34 -1.74
C PRO A 299 -15.82 11.23 -2.50
N GLU A 300 -16.29 12.32 -3.11
CA GLU A 300 -15.48 13.23 -3.96
C GLU A 300 -14.23 13.80 -3.26
N GLY A 301 -14.22 13.82 -1.93
CA GLY A 301 -13.09 14.25 -1.11
C GLY A 301 -11.92 13.25 -1.05
N VAL A 302 -12.11 12.00 -1.49
CA VAL A 302 -11.06 10.98 -1.48
C VAL A 302 -9.98 11.33 -2.50
N ARG A 303 -8.72 11.36 -2.03
CA ARG A 303 -7.54 11.63 -2.84
C ARG A 303 -6.82 10.33 -3.12
N TRP A 304 -7.13 9.71 -4.26
CA TRP A 304 -6.51 8.44 -4.67
C TRP A 304 -4.99 8.52 -4.76
N ASN A 305 -4.45 9.68 -5.16
CA ASN A 305 -3.02 9.89 -5.18
C ASN A 305 -2.38 9.86 -3.78
N LEU A 306 -3.11 10.29 -2.74
CA LEU A 306 -2.65 10.23 -1.35
C LEU A 306 -2.67 8.80 -0.85
N VAL A 307 -3.75 8.07 -1.14
CA VAL A 307 -3.92 6.65 -0.77
C VAL A 307 -2.77 5.82 -1.30
N PHE A 308 -2.50 5.87 -2.61
CA PHE A 308 -1.44 5.04 -3.21
C PHE A 308 -0.03 5.47 -2.81
N GLU A 309 0.28 6.77 -2.78
CA GLU A 309 1.61 7.24 -2.38
C GLU A 309 1.89 6.90 -0.91
N THR A 310 0.90 7.06 -0.03
CA THR A 310 1.07 6.73 1.40
C THR A 310 1.20 5.23 1.61
N ALA A 311 0.42 4.41 0.89
CA ALA A 311 0.54 2.95 0.95
C ALA A 311 1.94 2.49 0.50
N GLU A 312 2.50 3.07 -0.56
CA GLU A 312 3.86 2.78 -0.99
C GLU A 312 4.89 3.11 0.08
N VAL A 313 4.81 4.32 0.66
CA VAL A 313 5.74 4.76 1.71
C VAL A 313 5.61 3.88 2.96
N LEU A 314 4.39 3.52 3.36
CA LEU A 314 4.14 2.67 4.54
C LEU A 314 4.66 1.25 4.31
N GLU A 315 4.40 0.65 3.15
CA GLU A 315 4.94 -0.67 2.77
C GLU A 315 6.48 -0.66 2.79
N ASP A 316 7.10 0.39 2.23
CA ASP A 316 8.56 0.54 2.22
C ASP A 316 9.16 0.72 3.61
N VAL A 317 8.47 1.45 4.50
CA VAL A 317 8.89 1.59 5.91
C VAL A 317 8.86 0.23 6.57
N LEU A 318 7.75 -0.49 6.52
CA LEU A 318 7.60 -1.79 7.20
C LEU A 318 8.53 -2.86 6.63
N ARG A 319 8.85 -2.81 5.34
CA ARG A 319 9.85 -3.71 4.72
C ARG A 319 11.29 -3.30 5.01
N GLY A 320 11.53 -2.11 5.55
CA GLY A 320 12.87 -1.55 5.75
C GLY A 320 13.57 -1.12 4.45
N ASN A 321 12.81 -0.88 3.37
CA ASN A 321 13.33 -0.39 2.09
C ASN A 321 13.55 1.12 2.09
N SER A 322 12.89 1.83 2.99
CA SER A 322 12.90 3.29 3.06
C SER A 322 14.27 3.90 3.30
N VAL A 323 14.64 4.84 2.43
CA VAL A 323 15.47 5.99 2.80
C VAL A 323 14.51 7.11 3.20
N PHE A 324 13.81 6.94 4.33
CA PHE A 324 12.89 7.96 4.82
C PHE A 324 13.73 9.16 5.30
N THR A 325 13.84 10.19 4.47
CA THR A 325 14.45 11.44 4.89
C THR A 325 13.36 12.39 5.36
N TRP A 326 13.40 12.75 6.64
CA TRP A 326 12.87 14.02 7.12
C TRP A 326 13.64 15.13 6.42
N ARG A 327 13.35 15.42 5.15
CA ARG A 327 13.79 16.70 4.59
C ARG A 327 13.04 17.74 5.39
N ALA A 328 13.74 18.37 6.32
CA ALA A 328 13.30 19.60 6.93
C ALA A 328 12.93 20.53 5.78
N ALA A 329 11.65 20.83 5.66
CA ALA A 329 11.26 22.06 5.02
C ALA A 329 11.86 23.18 5.88
N GLY A 330 12.99 23.73 5.45
CA GLY A 330 13.64 24.85 6.14
C GLY A 330 15.17 24.82 6.27
N ASP A 331 15.90 24.12 5.39
CA ASP A 331 17.32 24.46 5.13
C ASP A 331 17.47 25.14 3.76
#